data_AF-A0A0R2RZU8-F1
#
_entry.id   AF-A0A0R2RZU8-F1
#
_cell.length_a   1.000
_cell.length_b   1.000
_cell.length_c   1.000
_cell.angle_alpha   90.00
_cell.angle_beta   90.00
_cell.angle_gamma   90.00
#
_symmetry.space_group_name_H-M   'P 1'
#
loop_
_entity.id
_entity.type
_entity.pdbx_description
1 polymer ?
#
loop_
_entity_poly.entity_id
_entity_poly.type
_entity_poly.pdbx_seq_one_letter_code
_entity_poly.pdbx_strand_id
1 'polypeptide(L)'
;MPELMKLITTSLLALLLILNVSCTTEESIETVETADLSIDINLANETDWQMADEVLQLVNAHRATLGLSGLSSDRGYASAYAVAHTKYMIELDRISHDGFIDRARALKNNGAVTVGENVAAGYESAESVVNAWLNSPSHREAIQGNYTHTGFGVMQNESGRYYFTQLFYKK
;
A
#
# COMPACT_ATOMS: atom_id res chain seq x y z
N MET A 1 -24.83 -68.92 -48.26
CA MET A 1 -26.07 -68.58 -47.51
C MET A 1 -25.72 -67.50 -46.50
N PRO A 2 -26.61 -66.51 -46.34
CA PRO A 2 -26.28 -65.09 -46.33
C PRO A 2 -26.07 -64.56 -44.91
N GLU A 3 -25.48 -63.36 -44.78
CA GLU A 3 -26.08 -62.32 -43.95
C GLU A 3 -25.74 -60.93 -44.50
N LEU A 4 -26.71 -60.05 -44.27
CA LEU A 4 -27.18 -58.98 -45.12
C LEU A 4 -26.46 -57.67 -44.81
N MET A 5 -26.01 -56.99 -45.86
CA MET A 5 -25.34 -55.71 -45.81
C MET A 5 -26.35 -54.57 -46.00
N LYS A 6 -26.26 -53.56 -45.10
CA LYS A 6 -26.60 -52.13 -45.25
C LYS A 6 -28.09 -51.74 -45.42
N LEU A 7 -28.65 -50.92 -44.52
CA LEU A 7 -28.50 -49.47 -44.32
C LEU A 7 -29.59 -48.69 -45.10
N ILE A 8 -30.14 -47.64 -44.46
CA ILE A 8 -30.72 -46.40 -45.04
C ILE A 8 -32.27 -46.29 -45.06
N THR A 9 -32.77 -45.40 -44.17
CA THR A 9 -33.87 -44.40 -44.33
C THR A 9 -35.33 -44.86 -44.33
N THR A 10 -36.35 -44.10 -43.90
CA THR A 10 -36.50 -42.67 -43.54
C THR A 10 -37.82 -42.48 -42.79
N SER A 11 -37.88 -41.39 -42.01
CA SER A 11 -39.04 -40.53 -41.77
C SER A 11 -40.17 -41.06 -40.89
N LEU A 12 -40.30 -40.49 -39.69
CA LEU A 12 -41.58 -39.95 -39.27
C LEU A 12 -41.43 -38.90 -38.16
N LEU A 13 -42.19 -37.83 -38.31
CA LEU A 13 -42.78 -36.99 -37.27
C LEU A 13 -41.90 -35.92 -36.61
N ALA A 14 -41.93 -34.74 -37.23
CA ALA A 14 -41.72 -33.46 -36.55
C ALA A 14 -42.98 -33.06 -35.78
N LEU A 15 -42.87 -32.77 -34.47
CA LEU A 15 -43.79 -31.89 -33.74
C LEU A 15 -43.19 -31.44 -32.38
N LEU A 16 -43.51 -30.18 -32.00
CA LEU A 16 -43.23 -29.38 -30.79
C LEU A 16 -42.03 -28.40 -30.92
N LEU A 17 -42.20 -27.08 -31.18
CA LEU A 17 -42.81 -26.00 -30.37
C LEU A 17 -42.31 -26.07 -28.90
N ILE A 18 -41.65 -25.09 -28.27
CA ILE A 18 -41.86 -23.64 -28.26
C ILE A 18 -40.53 -22.91 -27.93
N LEU A 19 -40.29 -21.81 -28.62
CA LEU A 19 -39.26 -20.81 -28.37
C LEU A 19 -39.62 -19.97 -27.14
N ASN A 20 -38.72 -19.90 -26.15
CA ASN A 20 -38.61 -18.78 -25.21
C ASN A 20 -37.13 -18.60 -24.87
N VAL A 21 -36.33 -18.13 -25.83
CA VAL A 21 -35.05 -17.48 -25.50
C VAL A 21 -35.41 -16.04 -25.20
N SER A 22 -35.56 -15.75 -23.91
CA SER A 22 -35.72 -14.40 -23.41
C SER A 22 -34.52 -13.58 -23.86
N CYS A 23 -34.75 -12.65 -24.77
CA CYS A 23 -33.80 -11.66 -25.18
C CYS A 23 -33.76 -10.59 -24.09
N THR A 24 -32.73 -10.60 -23.25
CA THR A 24 -32.34 -9.43 -22.47
C THR A 24 -30.90 -9.15 -22.81
N THR A 25 -30.67 -7.98 -23.38
CA THR A 25 -29.35 -7.42 -23.67
C THR A 25 -28.43 -7.66 -22.49
N GLU A 26 -27.32 -8.36 -22.70
CA GLU A 26 -26.16 -8.31 -21.82
C GLU A 26 -25.64 -6.88 -21.88
N GLU A 27 -26.19 -6.04 -20.99
CA GLU A 27 -25.54 -4.82 -20.59
C GLU A 27 -24.24 -5.27 -19.92
N SER A 28 -23.17 -5.25 -20.71
CA SER A 28 -21.81 -5.37 -20.22
C SER A 28 -21.58 -4.18 -19.30
N ILE A 29 -21.94 -4.35 -18.04
CA ILE A 29 -21.38 -3.55 -16.97
C ILE A 29 -19.90 -3.90 -17.02
N GLU A 30 -19.12 -3.03 -17.66
CA GLU A 30 -17.70 -2.88 -17.34
C GLU A 30 -17.67 -2.63 -15.84
N THR A 31 -17.48 -3.70 -15.07
CA THR A 31 -17.10 -3.61 -13.68
C THR A 31 -15.76 -2.88 -13.70
N VAL A 32 -15.82 -1.59 -13.41
CA VAL A 32 -14.66 -0.79 -13.05
C VAL A 32 -13.90 -1.61 -12.04
N GLU A 33 -12.71 -2.06 -12.44
CA GLU A 33 -11.77 -2.78 -11.60
C GLU A 33 -11.48 -1.86 -10.41
N THR A 34 -12.19 -2.09 -9.31
CA THR A 34 -11.85 -1.47 -8.03
C THR A 34 -10.52 -2.08 -7.66
N ALA A 35 -9.43 -1.39 -7.98
CA ALA A 35 -8.08 -1.77 -7.59
C ALA A 35 -8.14 -2.19 -6.12
N ASP A 36 -7.77 -3.45 -5.85
CA ASP A 36 -7.72 -3.99 -4.52
C ASP A 36 -6.71 -3.16 -3.71
N LEU A 37 -7.20 -2.22 -2.92
CA LEU A 37 -6.40 -1.39 -2.02
C LEU A 37 -5.93 -2.20 -0.80
N SER A 38 -6.10 -3.51 -0.77
CA SER A 38 -5.57 -4.35 0.30
C SER A 38 -4.06 -4.53 0.12
N ILE A 39 -3.30 -3.98 1.07
CA ILE A 39 -1.87 -4.24 1.17
C ILE A 39 -1.63 -5.44 2.07
N ASP A 40 -0.64 -6.27 1.75
CA ASP A 40 -0.19 -7.31 2.68
C ASP A 40 0.43 -6.65 3.91
N ILE A 41 -0.28 -6.73 5.03
CA ILE A 41 0.15 -6.14 6.31
C ILE A 41 1.48 -6.75 6.78
N ASN A 42 1.81 -7.97 6.35
CA ASN A 42 3.08 -8.61 6.73
C ASN A 42 4.31 -7.91 6.14
N LEU A 43 4.15 -7.06 5.10
CA LEU A 43 5.24 -6.23 4.60
C LEU A 43 5.86 -5.38 5.71
N ALA A 44 5.08 -4.96 6.71
CA ALA A 44 5.59 -4.21 7.85
C ALA A 44 6.74 -4.93 8.60
N ASN A 45 6.82 -6.27 8.53
CA ASN A 45 7.88 -7.06 9.15
C ASN A 45 9.25 -6.90 8.48
N GLU A 46 9.31 -6.36 7.26
CA GLU A 46 10.56 -6.12 6.54
C GLU A 46 11.26 -4.83 6.98
N THR A 47 10.61 -4.02 7.80
CA THR A 47 11.23 -2.85 8.43
C THR A 47 12.30 -3.29 9.42
N ASP A 48 13.45 -2.60 9.38
CA ASP A 48 14.42 -2.57 10.48
C ASP A 48 13.79 -1.85 11.68
N TRP A 49 13.13 -2.64 12.54
CA TRP A 49 12.39 -2.13 13.67
C TRP A 49 13.26 -1.53 14.76
N GLN A 50 14.53 -1.93 14.86
CA GLN A 50 15.46 -1.31 15.80
C GLN A 50 15.72 0.14 15.37
N MET A 51 16.09 0.35 14.10
CA MET A 51 16.29 1.69 13.54
C MET A 51 15.01 2.54 13.61
N ALA A 52 13.85 1.96 13.28
CA ALA A 52 12.56 2.68 13.32
C ALA A 52 12.16 3.11 14.75
N ASP A 53 12.40 2.28 15.78
CA ASP A 53 12.10 2.63 17.16
C ASP A 53 13.01 3.74 17.69
N GLU A 54 14.30 3.74 17.32
CA GLU A 54 15.23 4.82 17.64
C GLU A 54 14.80 6.14 16.98
N VAL A 55 14.39 6.09 15.70
CA VAL A 55 13.83 7.26 14.99
C VAL A 55 12.57 7.78 15.71
N LEU A 56 11.65 6.90 16.10
CA LEU A 56 10.43 7.27 16.81
C LEU A 56 10.73 7.94 18.16
N GLN A 57 11.70 7.43 18.91
CA GLN A 57 12.10 8.01 20.19
C GLN A 57 12.60 9.45 20.01
N LEU A 58 13.48 9.69 19.03
CA LEU A 58 14.00 11.02 18.73
C LEU A 58 12.92 11.98 18.22
N VAL A 59 12.04 11.50 17.34
CA VAL A 59 10.87 12.28 16.86
C VAL A 59 9.96 12.67 18.01
N ASN A 60 9.65 11.73 18.92
CA ASN A 60 8.79 12.00 20.06
C ASN A 60 9.48 12.90 21.10
N ALA A 61 10.79 12.78 21.29
CA ALA A 61 11.56 13.69 22.13
C ALA A 61 11.48 15.14 21.59
N HIS A 62 11.68 15.33 20.27
CA HIS A 62 11.52 16.63 19.62
C HIS A 62 10.10 17.18 19.80
N ARG A 63 9.07 16.36 19.52
CA ARG A 63 7.66 16.74 19.68
C ARG A 63 7.33 17.16 21.12
N ALA A 64 7.90 16.48 22.12
CA ALA A 64 7.71 16.84 23.53
C ALA A 64 8.26 18.24 23.87
N THR A 65 9.36 18.67 23.25
CA THR A 65 9.90 20.03 23.46
C THR A 65 8.94 21.14 23.01
N LEU A 66 8.02 20.80 22.10
CA LEU A 66 7.00 21.70 21.56
C LEU A 66 5.63 21.53 22.27
N GLY A 67 5.55 20.66 23.29
CA GLY A 67 4.29 20.33 23.95
C GLY A 67 3.33 19.50 23.10
N LEU A 68 3.80 18.89 22.01
CA LEU A 68 3.01 18.01 21.15
C LEU A 68 2.95 16.60 21.75
N SER A 69 1.81 15.93 21.59
CA SER A 69 1.67 14.52 21.98
C SER A 69 2.61 13.62 21.18
N GLY A 70 3.17 12.61 21.84
CA GLY A 70 3.95 11.57 21.17
C GLY A 70 3.11 10.77 20.18
N LEU A 71 3.76 10.31 19.11
CA LEU A 71 3.17 9.44 18.10
C LEU A 71 3.23 7.99 18.57
N SER A 72 2.16 7.26 18.32
CA SER A 72 2.10 5.80 18.52
C SER A 72 2.58 5.08 17.25
N SER A 73 3.40 4.03 17.40
CA SER A 73 3.86 3.23 16.26
C SER A 73 2.74 2.35 15.72
N ASP A 74 2.43 2.48 14.44
CA ASP A 74 1.53 1.59 13.70
C ASP A 74 2.37 0.56 12.94
N ARG A 75 2.55 -0.61 13.56
CA ARG A 75 3.32 -1.74 13.00
C ARG A 75 2.54 -2.61 12.01
N GLY A 76 1.36 -2.15 11.60
CA GLY A 76 0.51 -2.86 10.65
C GLY A 76 0.39 -2.09 9.35
N TYR A 77 -0.81 -1.59 9.08
CA TYR A 77 -1.21 -1.07 7.78
C TYR A 77 -0.36 0.11 7.31
N ALA A 78 -0.07 1.10 8.17
CA ALA A 78 0.76 2.23 7.76
C ALA A 78 2.21 1.83 7.48
N SER A 79 2.79 0.92 8.27
CA SER A 79 4.15 0.43 8.01
C SER A 79 4.22 -0.45 6.76
N ALA A 80 3.18 -1.20 6.43
CA ALA A 80 3.11 -1.95 5.19
C ALA A 80 3.20 -1.03 3.94
N TYR A 81 2.48 0.09 3.92
CA TYR A 81 2.61 1.07 2.82
C TYR A 81 3.97 1.76 2.80
N ALA A 82 4.51 2.07 3.98
CA ALA A 82 5.82 2.69 4.08
C ALA A 82 6.91 1.74 3.54
N VAL A 83 6.84 0.43 3.85
CA VAL A 83 7.73 -0.59 3.29
C VAL A 83 7.59 -0.70 1.78
N ALA A 84 6.36 -0.78 1.25
CA ALA A 84 6.14 -0.84 -0.18
C ALA A 84 6.77 0.36 -0.91
N HIS A 85 6.64 1.56 -0.35
CA HIS A 85 7.27 2.76 -0.90
C HIS A 85 8.80 2.78 -0.73
N THR A 86 9.32 2.29 0.38
CA THR A 86 10.77 2.16 0.60
C THR A 86 11.39 1.20 -0.42
N LYS A 87 10.75 0.07 -0.74
CA LYS A 87 11.17 -0.83 -1.83
C LYS A 87 11.18 -0.11 -3.18
N TYR A 88 10.14 0.65 -3.49
CA TYR A 88 10.07 1.45 -4.70
C TYR A 88 11.22 2.47 -4.80
N MET A 89 11.55 3.17 -3.71
CA MET A 89 12.70 4.09 -3.69
C MET A 89 14.05 3.37 -3.87
N ILE A 90 14.18 2.15 -3.32
CA ILE A 90 15.36 1.29 -3.53
C ILE A 90 15.48 0.90 -5.01
N GLU A 91 14.38 0.47 -5.65
CA GLU A 91 14.35 0.12 -7.07
C GLU A 91 14.70 1.31 -7.98
N LEU A 92 14.29 2.52 -7.61
CA LEU A 92 14.64 3.75 -8.33
C LEU A 92 16.05 4.28 -8.03
N ASP A 93 16.71 3.75 -7.00
CA ASP A 93 17.94 4.27 -6.40
C ASP A 93 17.90 5.79 -6.06
N ARG A 94 16.72 6.30 -5.69
CA ARG A 94 16.54 7.71 -5.30
C ARG A 94 15.36 7.88 -4.35
N ILE A 95 15.38 8.96 -3.56
CA ILE A 95 14.20 9.37 -2.79
C ILE A 95 13.08 9.84 -3.74
N SER A 96 11.84 9.53 -3.41
CA SER A 96 10.66 9.98 -4.15
C SER A 96 9.45 10.09 -3.24
N HIS A 97 8.49 10.94 -3.61
CA HIS A 97 7.15 10.99 -3.00
C HIS A 97 6.07 10.42 -3.95
N ASP A 98 6.46 9.78 -5.06
CA ASP A 98 5.51 9.20 -6.01
C ASP A 98 4.52 8.27 -5.31
N GLY A 99 3.24 8.33 -5.71
CA GLY A 99 2.17 7.55 -5.10
C GLY A 99 1.71 8.01 -3.71
N PHE A 100 2.24 9.12 -3.16
CA PHE A 100 1.85 9.60 -1.82
C PHE A 100 0.34 9.85 -1.69
N ILE A 101 -0.30 10.41 -2.73
CA ILE A 101 -1.75 10.65 -2.72
C ILE A 101 -2.54 9.34 -2.56
N ASP A 102 -2.08 8.25 -3.18
CA ASP A 102 -2.74 6.95 -3.10
C ASP A 102 -2.52 6.29 -1.74
N ARG A 103 -1.28 6.33 -1.21
CA ARG A 103 -0.99 5.90 0.18
C ARG A 103 -1.83 6.67 1.20
N ALA A 104 -1.93 7.99 1.04
CA ALA A 104 -2.74 8.83 1.90
C ALA A 104 -4.23 8.50 1.80
N ARG A 105 -4.74 8.22 0.59
CA ARG A 105 -6.12 7.76 0.40
C ARG A 105 -6.36 6.40 1.07
N ALA A 106 -5.43 5.46 0.95
CA ALA A 106 -5.52 4.16 1.60
C ALA A 106 -5.59 4.27 3.14
N LEU A 107 -4.74 5.10 3.75
CA LEU A 107 -4.82 5.39 5.20
C LEU A 107 -6.13 6.06 5.59
N LYS A 108 -6.65 6.99 4.77
CA LYS A 108 -7.94 7.65 5.02
C LYS A 108 -9.11 6.67 4.94
N ASN A 109 -9.07 5.71 4.02
CA ASN A 109 -10.05 4.63 3.94
C ASN A 109 -10.07 3.74 5.20
N ASN A 110 -9.01 3.78 6.00
CA ASN A 110 -8.88 3.09 7.28
C ASN A 110 -9.03 4.02 8.50
N GLY A 111 -9.66 5.18 8.31
CA GLY A 111 -10.04 6.09 9.39
C GLY A 111 -9.04 7.19 9.71
N ALA A 112 -7.98 7.37 8.91
CA ALA A 112 -7.14 8.56 9.04
C ALA A 112 -7.88 9.83 8.58
N VAL A 113 -7.68 10.94 9.27
CA VAL A 113 -8.22 12.27 8.92
C VAL A 113 -7.19 13.08 8.11
N THR A 114 -5.95 13.10 8.60
CA THR A 114 -4.81 13.75 7.94
C THR A 114 -3.65 12.77 7.82
N VAL A 115 -2.84 12.93 6.78
CA VAL A 115 -1.68 12.08 6.50
C VAL A 115 -0.50 12.98 6.10
N GLY A 116 0.71 12.62 6.52
CA GLY A 116 1.97 13.24 6.11
C GLY A 116 3.01 12.18 5.79
N GLU A 117 4.10 12.57 5.15
CA GLU A 117 5.20 11.67 4.80
C GLU A 117 6.55 12.38 4.89
N ASN A 118 7.53 11.69 5.46
CA ASN A 118 8.94 11.98 5.28
C ASN A 118 9.62 10.81 4.56
N VAL A 119 10.59 11.11 3.70
CA VAL A 119 11.47 10.12 3.09
C VAL A 119 12.93 10.52 3.25
N ALA A 120 13.84 9.55 3.25
CA ALA A 120 15.28 9.79 3.27
C ALA A 120 16.05 8.59 2.72
N ALA A 121 17.31 8.78 2.36
CA ALA A 121 18.23 7.70 2.00
C ALA A 121 19.68 8.08 2.29
N GLY A 122 20.51 7.10 2.65
CA GLY A 122 21.96 7.27 2.89
C GLY A 122 22.36 7.72 4.30
N TYR A 123 21.44 7.66 5.27
CA TYR A 123 21.73 7.95 6.67
C TYR A 123 21.95 6.65 7.44
N GLU A 124 23.06 6.55 8.18
CA GLU A 124 23.49 5.31 8.85
C GLU A 124 22.99 5.19 10.30
N SER A 125 22.35 6.23 10.83
CA SER A 125 21.80 6.25 12.19
C SER A 125 20.50 7.02 12.30
N ALA A 126 19.68 6.67 13.29
CA ALA A 126 18.45 7.37 13.63
C ALA A 126 18.70 8.87 13.92
N GLU A 127 19.78 9.19 14.64
CA GLU A 127 20.18 10.57 14.92
C GLU A 127 20.46 11.34 13.64
N SER A 128 21.21 10.76 12.70
CA SER A 128 21.57 11.44 11.46
C SER A 128 20.36 11.75 10.57
N VAL A 129 19.41 10.80 10.42
CA VAL A 129 18.20 11.01 9.62
C VAL A 129 17.22 11.98 10.28
N VAL A 130 17.01 11.89 11.59
CA VAL A 130 16.12 12.81 12.31
C VAL A 130 16.69 14.22 12.31
N ASN A 131 17.99 14.40 12.51
CA ASN A 131 18.64 15.71 12.41
C ASN A 131 18.50 16.29 10.99
N ALA A 132 18.63 15.47 9.94
CA ALA A 132 18.43 15.92 8.57
C ALA A 132 16.99 16.39 8.32
N TRP A 133 15.99 15.63 8.78
CA TRP A 133 14.59 16.04 8.67
C TRP A 133 14.29 17.30 9.48
N LEU A 134 14.81 17.43 10.70
CA LEU A 134 14.61 18.63 11.51
C LEU A 134 15.28 19.87 10.92
N ASN A 135 16.36 19.72 10.16
CA ASN A 135 17.01 20.83 9.46
C ASN A 135 16.31 21.23 8.15
N SER A 136 15.40 20.39 7.64
CA SER A 136 14.60 20.69 6.44
C SER A 136 13.22 21.23 6.82
N PRO A 137 12.80 22.44 6.39
CA PRO A 137 11.52 23.02 6.78
C PRO A 137 10.31 22.11 6.53
N SER A 138 10.20 21.52 5.33
CA SER A 138 9.07 20.65 4.98
C SER A 138 9.02 19.36 5.82
N HIS A 139 10.16 18.71 6.02
CA HIS A 139 10.22 17.47 6.81
C HIS A 139 10.01 17.72 8.31
N ARG A 140 10.51 18.86 8.80
CA ARG A 140 10.27 19.34 10.16
C ARG A 140 8.80 19.65 10.38
N GLU A 141 8.12 20.29 9.43
CA GLU A 141 6.68 20.54 9.49
C GLU A 141 5.87 19.23 9.55
N ALA A 142 6.25 18.21 8.78
CA ALA A 142 5.62 16.88 8.87
C ALA A 142 5.79 16.26 10.26
N ILE A 143 6.99 16.29 10.84
CA ILE A 143 7.25 15.81 12.21
C ILE A 143 6.39 16.55 13.25
N GLN A 144 6.15 17.84 13.06
CA GLN A 144 5.41 18.70 13.99
C GLN A 144 3.90 18.74 13.72
N GLY A 145 3.42 18.05 12.70
CA GLY A 145 2.01 18.01 12.35
C GLY A 145 1.14 17.40 13.44
N ASN A 146 -0.15 17.75 13.41
CA ASN A 146 -1.16 17.23 14.33
C ASN A 146 -1.52 15.78 13.95
N TYR A 147 -0.67 14.85 14.36
CA TYR A 147 -0.78 13.41 14.13
C TYR A 147 -0.81 12.65 15.46
N THR A 148 -1.36 11.44 15.42
CA THR A 148 -1.45 10.55 16.59
C THR A 148 -0.66 9.25 16.39
N HIS A 149 -0.42 8.87 15.14
CA HIS A 149 0.23 7.60 14.78
C HIS A 149 1.30 7.83 13.70
N THR A 150 2.23 6.88 13.61
CA THR A 150 3.25 6.85 12.56
C THR A 150 3.55 5.41 12.14
N GLY A 151 3.74 5.19 10.84
CA GLY A 151 4.23 3.93 10.27
C GLY A 151 5.61 4.11 9.64
N PHE A 152 6.37 3.03 9.53
CA PHE A 152 7.75 3.04 9.08
C PHE A 152 8.00 2.00 7.99
N GLY A 153 8.85 2.38 7.04
CA GLY A 153 9.51 1.48 6.09
C GLY A 153 10.98 1.82 6.11
N VAL A 154 11.78 1.03 6.83
CA VAL A 154 13.23 1.27 6.99
C VAL A 154 13.97 0.03 6.51
N MET A 155 14.75 0.15 5.44
CA MET A 155 15.40 -0.99 4.81
C MET A 155 16.71 -0.56 4.16
N GLN A 156 17.65 -1.49 4.00
CA GLN A 156 18.87 -1.28 3.22
C GLN A 156 18.68 -1.82 1.80
N ASN A 157 19.31 -1.17 0.82
CA ASN A 157 19.54 -1.80 -0.48
C ASN A 157 20.72 -2.80 -0.39
N GLU A 158 21.04 -3.47 -1.50
CA GLU A 158 22.13 -4.47 -1.55
C GLU A 158 23.52 -3.92 -1.17
N SER A 159 23.73 -2.61 -1.31
CA SER A 159 24.99 -1.95 -0.92
C SER A 159 25.07 -1.56 0.57
N GLY A 160 24.04 -1.86 1.36
CA GLY A 160 23.92 -1.45 2.77
C GLY A 160 23.43 -0.02 2.96
N ARG A 161 23.04 0.69 1.89
CA ARG A 161 22.51 2.05 1.96
C ARG A 161 21.08 2.01 2.48
N TYR A 162 20.83 2.63 3.64
CA TYR A 162 19.48 2.75 4.20
C TYR A 162 18.58 3.68 3.37
N TYR A 163 17.30 3.32 3.32
CA TYR A 163 16.16 4.09 2.84
C TYR A 163 15.09 4.13 3.92
N PHE A 164 14.39 5.25 4.01
CA PHE A 164 13.40 5.54 5.04
C PHE A 164 12.14 6.10 4.40
N THR A 165 10.99 5.54 4.77
CA THR A 165 9.68 6.16 4.63
C THR A 165 9.06 6.23 6.02
N GLN A 166 8.64 7.42 6.45
CA GLN A 166 7.87 7.62 7.68
C GLN A 166 6.52 8.24 7.31
N LEU A 167 5.45 7.47 7.47
CA LEU A 167 4.08 7.96 7.29
C LEU A 167 3.54 8.44 8.62
N PHE A 168 2.94 9.62 8.64
CA PHE A 168 2.26 10.19 9.80
C PHE A 168 0.76 10.19 9.54
N TYR A 169 -0.07 9.91 10.54
CA TYR A 169 -1.50 10.14 10.40
C TYR A 169 -2.21 10.49 11.70
N LYS A 170 -3.36 11.15 11.55
CA LYS A 170 -4.29 11.43 12.64
C LYS A 170 -5.48 10.50 12.54
N LYS A 171 -5.71 9.73 13.60
CA LYS A 171 -6.95 8.99 13.85
C LYS A 171 -7.99 9.88 14.53
#